data_AF-A0A9E3TUX6-F1
#
_entry.id   AF-A0A9E3TUX6-F1
#
_cell.length_a   1.000
_cell.length_b   1.000
_cell.length_c   1.000
_cell.angle_alpha   90.00
_cell.angle_beta   90.00
_cell.angle_gamma   90.00
#
_symmetry.space_group_name_H-M   'P 1'
#
loop_
_entity.id
_entity.type
_entity.pdbx_description
1 polymer ?
#
loop_
_entity_poly.entity_id
_entity_poly.type
_entity_poly.pdbx_seq_one_letter_code
_entity_poly.pdbx_strand_id
1 'polypeptide(L)'
;MTPLEPTGRHPTDQSDSQETAEMAPAVALVDEGAFMNLTTAIQSIHFKVWVTVESSGTLRQESIPLTDERALVHAAGRLFAQGATEEAAKQIKQAQSGFNRKKAEWERRVRQSEDDSSRRRAMRELQQKKGNHNPINTRVSPAENQFRRLVEAMDVHLTLERKRELERKQAAANSAAAISEDEELIAIPAGFLDEFRTAEGDERHAVVSKYFNVEAELMVEVRPAGTQQASVTFTPALPKHRLYYIVDAAQIVRLRRLKVSRNVFYHNCLTRQNDKMTLQSVIEYVQAGGVWLLRPRPNSFQTD
;
A
#
# COMPACT_ATOMS: atom_id res chain seq x y z
N MET A 1 37.26 27.77 -55.69
CA MET A 1 36.78 28.46 -54.48
C MET A 1 35.82 27.54 -53.75
N THR A 2 36.32 26.81 -52.74
CA THR A 2 35.56 26.42 -51.53
C THR A 2 35.17 27.71 -50.75
N PRO A 3 34.24 27.74 -49.75
CA PRO A 3 34.01 26.67 -48.75
C PRO A 3 32.59 26.51 -48.09
N LEU A 4 32.47 25.39 -47.33
CA LEU A 4 31.86 25.15 -45.98
C LEU A 4 30.32 25.10 -45.75
N GLU A 5 29.85 23.87 -45.47
CA GLU A 5 29.18 23.31 -44.24
C GLU A 5 28.27 24.19 -43.32
N PRO A 6 27.62 23.65 -42.25
CA PRO A 6 26.59 22.61 -42.18
C PRO A 6 25.42 23.03 -41.24
N THR A 7 24.25 22.39 -41.30
CA THR A 7 23.27 22.36 -40.17
C THR A 7 22.58 20.99 -40.22
N GLY A 8 22.65 20.12 -39.21
CA GLY A 8 22.59 20.41 -37.78
C GLY A 8 21.12 20.40 -37.35
N ARG A 9 20.46 19.24 -37.32
CA ARG A 9 19.18 19.05 -36.61
C ARG A 9 19.33 17.94 -35.60
N HIS A 10 19.30 18.35 -34.33
CA HIS A 10 19.06 17.50 -33.17
C HIS A 10 17.69 16.82 -33.26
N PRO A 11 17.56 15.59 -32.72
CA PRO A 11 16.27 14.96 -32.49
C PRO A 11 15.60 15.61 -31.28
N THR A 12 14.33 15.97 -31.44
CA THR A 12 13.47 16.42 -30.34
C THR A 12 13.13 15.21 -29.48
N ASP A 13 13.67 15.24 -28.27
CA ASP A 13 13.34 14.38 -27.15
C ASP A 13 11.88 14.65 -26.74
N GLN A 14 10.94 13.85 -27.27
CA GLN A 14 9.56 13.82 -26.82
C GLN A 14 9.37 12.64 -25.88
N SER A 15 9.67 12.92 -24.61
CA SER A 15 8.81 12.66 -23.45
C SER A 15 8.09 11.31 -23.42
N ASP A 16 8.69 10.40 -22.64
CA ASP A 16 8.07 9.32 -21.87
C ASP A 16 6.82 9.80 -21.11
N SER A 17 5.68 9.90 -21.79
CA SER A 17 4.41 10.23 -21.13
C SER A 17 3.23 9.40 -21.62
N GLN A 18 3.49 8.24 -22.25
CA GLN A 18 2.44 7.38 -22.80
C GLN A 18 2.25 6.02 -22.10
N GLU A 19 2.95 5.72 -21.01
CA GLU A 19 2.87 4.38 -20.39
C GLU A 19 1.98 4.26 -19.14
N THR A 20 1.31 5.34 -18.69
CA THR A 20 0.47 5.30 -17.47
C THR A 20 -1.03 5.26 -17.71
N ALA A 21 -1.49 5.39 -18.96
CA ALA A 21 -2.92 5.47 -19.28
C ALA A 21 -3.56 4.15 -19.74
N GLU A 22 -2.77 3.11 -20.08
CA GLU A 22 -3.28 1.89 -20.72
C GLU A 22 -3.46 0.67 -19.79
N MET A 23 -3.40 0.85 -18.46
CA MET A 23 -3.75 -0.22 -17.50
C MET A 23 -5.05 0.02 -16.73
N ALA A 24 -5.77 1.11 -17.02
CA ALA A 24 -6.88 1.58 -16.20
C ALA A 24 -8.21 0.77 -16.27
N PRO A 25 -8.56 -0.06 -17.27
CA PRO A 25 -9.86 -0.73 -17.24
C PRO A 25 -9.86 -2.16 -16.65
N ALA A 26 -8.71 -2.75 -16.32
CA ALA A 26 -8.65 -4.18 -15.93
C ALA A 26 -8.57 -4.45 -14.42
N VAL A 27 -8.23 -3.46 -13.60
CA VAL A 27 -8.20 -3.63 -12.13
C VAL A 27 -9.61 -3.39 -11.59
N ALA A 28 -10.54 -4.29 -11.90
CA ALA A 28 -11.69 -4.44 -11.03
C ALA A 28 -11.13 -4.76 -9.63
N LEU A 29 -11.28 -3.82 -8.69
CA LEU A 29 -10.80 -3.99 -7.33
C LEU A 29 -11.24 -5.36 -6.83
N VAL A 30 -10.28 -6.20 -6.46
CA VAL A 30 -10.58 -7.38 -5.66
C VAL A 30 -11.26 -6.85 -4.40
N ASP A 31 -12.55 -7.15 -4.26
CA ASP A 31 -13.35 -6.80 -3.10
C ASP A 31 -14.01 -8.06 -2.54
N GLU A 32 -14.59 -7.93 -1.35
CA GLU A 32 -15.31 -9.03 -0.70
C GLU A 32 -16.48 -9.56 -1.55
N GLY A 33 -17.06 -8.69 -2.39
CA GLY A 33 -18.11 -9.03 -3.34
C GLY A 33 -17.65 -10.04 -4.40
N ALA A 34 -16.41 -9.95 -4.88
CA ALA A 34 -15.85 -10.89 -5.84
C ALA A 34 -15.79 -12.33 -5.29
N PHE A 35 -15.42 -12.49 -4.02
CA PHE A 35 -15.41 -13.80 -3.35
C PHE A 35 -16.81 -14.34 -3.13
N MET A 36 -17.76 -13.48 -2.73
CA MET A 36 -19.16 -13.88 -2.52
C MET A 36 -19.86 -14.28 -3.82
N ASN A 37 -19.58 -13.57 -4.91
CA ASN A 37 -20.07 -13.91 -6.24
C ASN A 37 -19.55 -15.28 -6.69
N LEU A 38 -18.25 -15.54 -6.47
CA LEU A 38 -17.64 -16.84 -6.80
C LEU A 38 -18.22 -17.98 -5.97
N THR A 39 -18.39 -17.78 -4.66
CA THR A 39 -19.08 -18.75 -3.80
C THR A 39 -20.47 -19.07 -4.32
N THR A 40 -21.25 -18.05 -4.67
CA THR A 40 -22.63 -18.20 -5.14
C THR A 40 -22.66 -18.96 -6.47
N ALA A 41 -21.72 -18.66 -7.38
CA ALA A 41 -21.59 -19.39 -8.64
C ALA A 41 -21.24 -20.86 -8.39
N ILE A 42 -20.29 -21.17 -7.52
CA ILE A 42 -19.93 -22.55 -7.14
C ILE A 42 -21.13 -23.28 -6.53
N GLN A 43 -21.88 -22.61 -5.64
CA GLN A 43 -23.06 -23.20 -4.98
C GLN A 43 -24.19 -23.53 -5.97
N SER A 44 -24.30 -22.78 -7.07
CA SER A 44 -25.29 -23.05 -8.13
C SER A 44 -24.96 -24.29 -8.98
N ILE A 45 -23.73 -24.80 -8.89
CA ILE A 45 -23.23 -25.95 -9.63
C ILE A 45 -23.43 -27.21 -8.81
N HIS A 46 -24.15 -28.16 -9.39
CA HIS A 46 -24.28 -29.51 -8.87
C HIS A 46 -23.73 -30.47 -9.92
N PHE A 47 -22.47 -30.90 -9.75
CA PHE A 47 -21.91 -31.93 -10.61
C PHE A 47 -22.64 -33.25 -10.37
N LYS A 48 -23.62 -33.52 -11.22
CA LYS A 48 -24.47 -34.69 -11.19
C LYS A 48 -24.19 -35.52 -12.42
N VAL A 49 -23.97 -36.82 -12.21
CA VAL A 49 -23.80 -37.80 -13.29
C VAL A 49 -24.98 -38.76 -13.22
N TRP A 50 -25.65 -38.97 -14.34
CA TRP A 50 -26.71 -39.97 -14.44
C TRP A 50 -26.13 -41.28 -14.95
N VAL A 51 -26.13 -42.30 -14.11
CA VAL A 51 -25.62 -43.65 -14.41
C VAL A 51 -26.77 -44.65 -14.48
N THR A 52 -26.66 -45.66 -15.34
CA THR A 52 -27.65 -46.75 -15.40
C THR A 52 -27.27 -47.80 -14.37
N VAL A 53 -28.19 -48.16 -13.48
CA VAL A 53 -27.98 -49.23 -12.49
C VAL A 53 -28.16 -50.56 -13.19
N GLU A 54 -27.11 -51.39 -13.21
CA GLU A 54 -27.11 -52.64 -13.97
C GLU A 54 -28.16 -53.65 -13.52
N SER A 55 -28.51 -53.67 -12.23
CA SER A 55 -29.49 -54.60 -11.67
C SER A 55 -30.95 -54.24 -11.95
N SER A 56 -31.27 -52.96 -12.20
CA SER A 56 -32.65 -52.49 -12.36
C SER A 56 -32.92 -51.83 -13.72
N GLY A 57 -31.88 -51.51 -14.50
CA GLY A 57 -31.99 -50.70 -15.71
C GLY A 57 -32.44 -49.25 -15.45
N THR A 58 -32.55 -48.83 -14.19
CA THR A 58 -33.02 -47.49 -13.84
C THR A 58 -31.86 -46.49 -13.77
N LEU A 59 -32.15 -45.22 -14.09
CA LEU A 59 -31.17 -44.16 -13.96
C LEU A 59 -31.03 -43.75 -12.48
N ARG A 60 -29.80 -43.71 -12.00
CA ARG A 60 -29.42 -43.17 -10.68
C ARG A 60 -28.56 -41.94 -10.86
N GLN A 61 -28.77 -40.97 -9.99
CA GLN A 61 -27.95 -39.76 -9.93
C GLN A 61 -26.80 -39.97 -8.93
N GLU A 62 -25.57 -39.70 -9.36
CA GLU A 62 -24.39 -39.60 -8.51
C GLU A 62 -23.91 -38.15 -8.44
N SER A 63 -23.46 -37.71 -7.27
CA SER A 63 -23.02 -36.33 -7.05
C SER A 63 -21.52 -36.26 -6.79
N ILE A 64 -20.85 -35.30 -7.41
CA ILE A 64 -19.46 -34.92 -7.11
C ILE A 64 -19.52 -33.61 -6.29
N PRO A 65 -19.19 -33.63 -4.99
CA PRO A 65 -19.37 -32.47 -4.13
C PRO A 65 -18.30 -31.41 -4.37
N LEU A 66 -18.70 -30.12 -4.38
CA LEU A 66 -17.80 -28.96 -4.44
C LEU A 66 -17.59 -28.28 -3.07
N THR A 67 -17.79 -29.03 -1.98
CA THR A 67 -17.78 -28.49 -0.61
C THR A 67 -16.43 -27.88 -0.24
N ASP A 68 -15.34 -28.54 -0.63
CA ASP A 68 -13.98 -28.10 -0.29
C ASP A 68 -13.63 -26.81 -1.03
N GLU A 69 -13.90 -26.74 -2.34
CA GLU A 69 -13.62 -25.55 -3.16
C GLU A 69 -14.39 -24.34 -2.65
N ARG A 70 -15.65 -24.54 -2.28
CA ARG A 70 -16.47 -23.48 -1.67
C ARG A 70 -15.88 -23.02 -0.33
N ALA A 71 -15.44 -23.96 0.52
CA ALA A 71 -14.81 -23.63 1.79
C ALA A 71 -13.50 -22.84 1.60
N LEU A 72 -12.69 -23.21 0.61
CA LEU A 72 -11.46 -22.51 0.25
C LEU A 72 -11.74 -21.08 -0.25
N VAL A 73 -12.75 -20.87 -1.11
CA VAL A 73 -13.14 -19.52 -1.57
C VAL A 73 -13.62 -18.65 -0.41
N HIS A 74 -14.45 -19.18 0.48
CA HIS A 74 -14.87 -18.47 1.68
C HIS A 74 -13.69 -18.13 2.61
N ALA A 75 -12.78 -19.09 2.83
CA ALA A 75 -11.59 -18.85 3.64
C ALA A 75 -10.69 -17.77 3.02
N ALA A 76 -10.54 -17.78 1.69
CA ALA A 76 -9.80 -16.77 0.95
C ALA A 76 -10.41 -15.37 1.13
N GLY A 77 -11.74 -15.23 1.03
CA GLY A 77 -12.41 -13.95 1.26
C GLY A 77 -12.15 -13.39 2.67
N ARG A 78 -12.17 -14.24 3.70
CA ARG A 78 -11.83 -13.83 5.07
C ARG A 78 -10.36 -13.41 5.22
N LEU A 79 -9.44 -14.16 4.63
CA LEU A 79 -8.01 -13.84 4.66
C LEU A 79 -7.73 -12.51 3.96
N PHE A 80 -8.38 -12.28 2.81
CA PHE A 80 -8.27 -11.03 2.07
C PHE A 80 -8.78 -9.84 2.91
N ALA A 81 -9.94 -9.98 3.57
CA ALA A 81 -10.48 -8.95 4.46
C ALA A 81 -9.58 -8.65 5.68
N GLN A 82 -8.74 -9.60 6.09
CA GLN A 82 -7.77 -9.45 7.18
C GLN A 82 -6.41 -8.88 6.71
N GLY A 83 -6.24 -8.63 5.41
CA GLY A 83 -4.98 -8.16 4.82
C GLY A 83 -3.95 -9.28 4.56
N ALA A 84 -4.34 -10.56 4.70
CA ALA A 84 -3.52 -11.72 4.35
C ALA A 84 -3.68 -12.06 2.86
N THR A 85 -3.28 -11.12 1.99
CA THR A 85 -3.52 -11.16 0.54
C THR A 85 -2.82 -12.35 -0.13
N GLU A 86 -1.59 -12.69 0.25
CA GLU A 86 -0.84 -13.80 -0.34
C GLU A 86 -1.48 -15.16 -0.02
N GLU A 87 -1.89 -15.35 1.24
CA GLU A 87 -2.62 -16.55 1.66
C GLU A 87 -3.97 -16.65 0.96
N ALA A 88 -4.71 -15.53 0.83
CA ALA A 88 -5.96 -15.49 0.09
C ALA A 88 -5.77 -15.89 -1.38
N ALA A 89 -4.72 -15.39 -2.05
CA ALA A 89 -4.40 -15.74 -3.44
C ALA A 89 -4.10 -17.25 -3.57
N LYS A 90 -3.33 -17.80 -2.63
CA LYS A 90 -3.02 -19.23 -2.59
C LYS A 90 -4.27 -20.09 -2.46
N GLN A 91 -5.19 -19.70 -1.57
CA GLN A 91 -6.46 -20.40 -1.36
C GLN A 91 -7.34 -20.37 -2.62
N ILE A 92 -7.44 -19.23 -3.33
CA ILE A 92 -8.19 -19.14 -4.59
C ILE A 92 -7.57 -20.01 -5.68
N LYS A 93 -6.24 -20.00 -5.85
CA LYS A 93 -5.57 -20.86 -6.84
C LYS A 93 -5.79 -22.34 -6.52
N GLN A 94 -5.77 -22.72 -5.24
CA GLN A 94 -6.08 -24.07 -4.80
C GLN A 94 -7.54 -24.45 -5.09
N ALA A 95 -8.49 -23.56 -4.78
CA ALA A 95 -9.91 -23.75 -5.07
C ALA A 95 -10.18 -23.91 -6.57
N GLN A 96 -9.57 -23.06 -7.41
CA GLN A 96 -9.66 -23.16 -8.88
C GLN A 96 -9.12 -24.51 -9.38
N SER A 97 -7.96 -24.93 -8.88
CA SER A 97 -7.35 -26.21 -9.25
C SER A 97 -8.22 -27.40 -8.85
N GLY A 98 -8.81 -27.37 -7.66
CA GLY A 98 -9.77 -28.37 -7.18
C GLY A 98 -11.03 -28.41 -8.04
N PHE A 99 -11.58 -27.23 -8.34
CA PHE A 99 -12.75 -27.08 -9.21
C PHE A 99 -12.51 -27.69 -10.60
N ASN A 100 -11.39 -27.34 -11.25
CA ASN A 100 -11.03 -27.86 -12.56
C ASN A 100 -10.86 -29.39 -12.55
N ARG A 101 -10.30 -29.94 -11.46
CA ARG A 101 -10.17 -31.39 -11.29
C ARG A 101 -11.53 -32.07 -11.19
N LYS A 102 -12.44 -31.54 -10.37
CA LYS A 102 -13.81 -32.07 -10.21
C LYS A 102 -14.64 -31.92 -11.49
N LYS A 103 -14.45 -30.84 -12.24
CA LYS A 103 -15.02 -30.67 -13.59
C LYS A 103 -14.53 -31.76 -14.54
N ALA A 104 -13.21 -31.98 -14.62
CA ALA A 104 -12.64 -33.00 -15.49
C ALA A 104 -13.08 -34.43 -15.10
N GLU A 105 -13.23 -34.69 -13.80
CA GLU A 105 -13.81 -35.94 -13.30
C GLU A 105 -15.27 -36.08 -13.73
N TRP A 106 -16.09 -35.04 -13.56
CA TRP A 106 -17.48 -35.01 -13.99
C TRP A 106 -17.61 -35.29 -15.50
N GLU A 107 -16.85 -34.58 -16.34
CA GLU A 107 -16.85 -34.77 -17.79
C GLU A 107 -16.49 -36.21 -18.18
N ARG A 108 -15.50 -36.81 -17.51
CA ARG A 108 -15.09 -38.19 -17.74
C ARG A 108 -16.20 -39.18 -17.41
N ARG A 109 -16.83 -39.02 -16.24
CA ARG A 109 -17.94 -39.88 -15.81
C ARG A 109 -19.18 -39.72 -16.70
N VAL A 110 -19.46 -38.50 -17.16
CA VAL A 110 -20.52 -38.21 -18.13
C VAL A 110 -20.27 -38.96 -19.44
N ARG A 111 -19.08 -38.81 -20.03
CA ARG A 111 -18.73 -39.51 -21.28
C ARG A 111 -18.83 -41.02 -21.12
N GLN A 112 -18.28 -41.57 -20.04
CA GLN A 112 -18.37 -43.01 -19.76
C GLN A 112 -19.83 -43.48 -19.67
N SER A 113 -20.69 -42.77 -18.94
CA SER A 113 -22.10 -43.14 -18.82
C SER A 113 -22.87 -43.05 -20.14
N GLU A 114 -22.55 -42.06 -20.98
CA GLU A 114 -23.15 -41.90 -22.30
C GLU A 114 -22.66 -42.98 -23.27
N ASP A 115 -21.37 -43.30 -23.26
CA ASP A 115 -20.76 -44.38 -24.06
C ASP A 115 -21.35 -45.74 -23.68
N ASP A 116 -21.58 -46.00 -22.39
CA ASP A 116 -22.20 -47.23 -21.91
C ASP A 116 -23.64 -47.40 -22.43
N SER A 117 -24.45 -46.33 -22.42
CA SER A 117 -25.80 -46.36 -23.01
C SER A 117 -25.76 -46.49 -24.53
N SER A 118 -24.79 -45.86 -25.19
CA SER A 118 -24.57 -45.97 -26.64
C SER A 118 -24.22 -47.41 -27.04
N ARG A 119 -23.27 -48.06 -26.34
CA ARG A 119 -22.87 -49.46 -26.56
C ARG A 119 -24.02 -50.44 -26.35
N ARG A 120 -24.90 -50.17 -25.38
CA ARG A 120 -26.13 -50.95 -25.13
C ARG A 120 -27.26 -50.66 -26.13
N ARG A 121 -27.06 -49.75 -27.10
CA ARG A 121 -28.08 -49.26 -28.06
C ARG A 121 -29.33 -48.67 -27.37
N ALA A 122 -29.19 -48.16 -26.14
CA ALA A 122 -30.26 -47.58 -25.34
C ALA A 122 -30.48 -46.10 -25.70
N MET A 123 -30.96 -45.82 -26.92
CA MET A 123 -31.03 -44.46 -27.47
C MET A 123 -31.90 -43.48 -26.65
N ARG A 124 -32.98 -43.96 -26.05
CA ARG A 124 -33.86 -43.14 -25.19
C ARG A 124 -33.15 -42.69 -23.92
N GLU A 125 -32.44 -43.60 -23.27
CA GLU A 125 -31.63 -43.29 -22.08
C GLU A 125 -30.49 -42.33 -22.41
N LEU A 126 -29.83 -42.52 -23.55
CA LEU A 126 -28.76 -41.63 -24.01
C LEU A 126 -29.27 -40.19 -24.20
N GLN A 127 -30.42 -40.02 -24.84
CA GLN A 127 -31.06 -38.70 -25.01
C GLN A 127 -31.42 -38.08 -23.65
N GLN A 128 -31.95 -38.89 -22.72
CA GLN A 128 -32.28 -38.43 -21.37
C GLN A 128 -31.03 -38.00 -20.59
N LYS A 129 -29.95 -38.81 -20.63
CA LYS A 129 -28.66 -38.48 -19.99
C LYS A 129 -28.09 -37.17 -20.53
N LYS A 130 -28.02 -37.02 -21.86
CA LYS A 130 -27.55 -35.78 -22.51
C LYS A 130 -28.40 -34.56 -22.11
N GLY A 131 -29.72 -34.71 -22.10
CA GLY A 131 -30.65 -33.67 -21.66
C GLY A 131 -30.42 -33.23 -20.21
N ASN A 132 -30.04 -34.17 -19.35
CA ASN A 132 -29.74 -33.89 -17.94
C ASN A 132 -28.34 -33.30 -17.71
N HIS A 133 -27.34 -33.66 -18.52
CA HIS A 133 -25.97 -33.17 -18.38
C HIS A 133 -25.77 -31.77 -18.99
N ASN A 134 -26.49 -31.44 -20.08
CA ASN A 134 -26.30 -30.18 -20.80
C ASN A 134 -26.49 -28.90 -19.94
N PRO A 135 -27.50 -28.81 -19.04
CA PRO A 135 -27.69 -27.64 -18.18
C PRO A 135 -26.58 -27.43 -17.14
N ILE A 136 -25.73 -28.41 -16.88
CA ILE A 136 -24.59 -28.26 -15.96
C ILE A 136 -23.48 -27.45 -16.63
N ASN A 137 -23.22 -27.69 -17.92
CA ASN A 137 -22.20 -26.95 -18.69
C ASN A 137 -22.45 -25.44 -18.72
N THR A 138 -23.72 -25.03 -18.83
CA THR A 138 -24.09 -23.61 -18.87
C THR A 138 -23.85 -22.90 -17.52
N ARG A 139 -23.84 -23.65 -16.40
CA ARG A 139 -23.56 -23.12 -15.05
C ARG A 139 -22.08 -23.13 -14.71
N VAL A 140 -21.31 -24.04 -15.31
CA VAL A 140 -19.87 -24.15 -15.09
C VAL A 140 -19.11 -22.95 -15.67
N SER A 141 -19.48 -22.49 -16.87
CA SER A 141 -18.77 -21.40 -17.55
C SER A 141 -18.72 -20.08 -16.75
N PRO A 142 -19.81 -19.59 -16.12
CA PRO A 142 -19.76 -18.45 -15.21
C PRO A 142 -18.75 -18.61 -14.06
N ALA A 143 -18.71 -19.77 -13.41
CA ALA A 143 -17.78 -20.02 -12.30
C ALA A 143 -16.32 -20.05 -12.78
N GLU A 144 -16.02 -20.66 -13.93
CA GLU A 144 -14.68 -20.65 -14.53
C GLU A 144 -14.21 -19.22 -14.85
N ASN A 145 -15.11 -18.41 -15.42
CA ASN A 145 -14.83 -17.02 -15.71
C ASN A 145 -14.57 -16.21 -14.43
N GLN A 146 -15.34 -16.44 -13.37
CA GLN A 146 -15.12 -15.77 -12.09
C GLN A 146 -13.82 -16.21 -11.42
N PHE A 147 -13.48 -17.50 -11.45
CA PHE A 147 -12.18 -17.98 -10.97
C PHE A 147 -11.02 -17.31 -11.70
N ARG A 148 -11.07 -17.32 -13.04
CA ARG A 148 -10.03 -16.69 -13.87
C ARG A 148 -9.84 -15.21 -13.52
N ARG A 149 -10.94 -14.45 -13.52
CA ARG A 149 -10.91 -13.01 -13.21
C ARG A 149 -10.37 -12.75 -11.81
N LEU A 150 -10.79 -13.53 -10.82
CA LEU A 150 -10.35 -13.34 -9.44
C LEU A 150 -8.86 -13.68 -9.28
N VAL A 151 -8.37 -14.74 -9.92
CA VAL A 151 -6.94 -15.09 -9.90
C VAL A 151 -6.09 -14.01 -10.56
N GLU A 152 -6.48 -13.54 -11.75
CA GLU A 152 -5.79 -12.47 -12.46
C GLU A 152 -5.77 -11.19 -11.63
N ALA A 153 -6.90 -10.81 -11.04
CA ALA A 153 -6.99 -9.61 -10.20
C ALA A 153 -6.13 -9.72 -8.92
N MET A 154 -6.08 -10.90 -8.29
CA MET A 154 -5.19 -11.15 -7.13
C MET A 154 -3.72 -11.07 -7.52
N ASP A 155 -3.32 -11.61 -8.67
CA ASP A 155 -1.93 -11.55 -9.15
C ASP A 155 -1.49 -10.12 -9.45
N VAL A 156 -2.38 -9.31 -10.04
CA VAL A 156 -2.15 -7.87 -10.22
C VAL A 156 -2.02 -7.16 -8.87
N HIS A 157 -2.92 -7.45 -7.93
CA HIS A 157 -2.89 -6.85 -6.59
C HIS A 157 -1.56 -7.13 -5.87
N LEU A 158 -1.12 -8.39 -5.85
CA LEU A 158 0.16 -8.79 -5.26
C LEU A 158 1.35 -8.12 -5.93
N THR A 159 1.32 -8.00 -7.26
CA THR A 159 2.39 -7.32 -8.02
C THR A 159 2.48 -5.84 -7.63
N LEU A 160 1.33 -5.17 -7.48
CA LEU A 160 1.27 -3.77 -7.04
C LEU A 160 1.69 -3.61 -5.58
N GLU A 161 1.31 -4.52 -4.68
CA GLU A 161 1.76 -4.50 -3.28
C GLU A 161 3.28 -4.65 -3.18
N ARG A 162 3.87 -5.60 -3.91
CA ARG A 162 5.33 -5.78 -3.95
C ARG A 162 6.04 -4.57 -4.54
N LYS A 163 5.49 -3.97 -5.61
CA LYS A 163 6.04 -2.74 -6.20
C LYS A 163 6.01 -1.60 -5.18
N ARG A 164 4.89 -1.40 -4.47
CA ARG A 164 4.78 -0.39 -3.41
C ARG A 164 5.74 -0.66 -2.25
N GLU A 165 5.95 -1.92 -1.89
CA GLU A 165 6.90 -2.28 -0.85
C GLU A 165 8.34 -1.99 -1.30
N LEU A 166 8.69 -2.31 -2.55
CA LEU A 166 9.98 -1.97 -3.14
C LEU A 166 10.18 -0.45 -3.17
N GLU A 167 9.20 0.31 -3.63
CA GLU A 167 9.22 1.78 -3.63
C GLU A 167 9.34 2.34 -2.21
N ARG A 168 8.66 1.75 -1.22
CA ARG A 168 8.81 2.14 0.20
C ARG A 168 10.21 1.83 0.73
N LYS A 169 10.77 0.66 0.40
CA LYS A 169 12.13 0.27 0.78
C LYS A 169 13.16 1.15 0.09
N GLN A 170 12.96 1.50 -1.17
CA GLN A 170 13.84 2.38 -1.92
C GLN A 170 13.69 3.83 -1.45
N ALA A 171 12.49 4.31 -1.14
CA ALA A 171 12.30 5.60 -0.49
C ALA A 171 12.92 5.64 0.91
N ALA A 172 12.85 4.54 1.67
CA ALA A 172 13.52 4.41 2.96
C ALA A 172 15.05 4.34 2.82
N ALA A 173 15.56 3.65 1.80
CA ALA A 173 16.98 3.56 1.48
C ALA A 173 17.52 4.91 0.95
N ASN A 174 16.78 5.61 0.10
CA ASN A 174 17.10 6.96 -0.36
C ASN A 174 16.97 7.97 0.78
N SER A 175 16.03 7.77 1.72
CA SER A 175 15.99 8.55 2.97
C SER A 175 17.13 8.21 3.92
N ALA A 176 17.69 7.00 3.87
CA ALA A 176 18.84 6.57 4.67
C ALA A 176 20.17 7.00 4.03
N ALA A 177 20.25 7.05 2.71
CA ALA A 177 21.36 7.61 1.93
C ALA A 177 21.35 9.15 1.98
N ALA A 178 20.18 9.79 2.02
CA ALA A 178 20.04 11.22 2.34
C ALA A 178 20.30 11.53 3.84
N ILE A 179 20.57 10.52 4.67
CA ILE A 179 21.14 10.69 6.02
C ILE A 179 22.67 10.54 5.99
N SER A 180 23.28 10.19 4.84
CA SER A 180 24.73 10.16 4.63
C SER A 180 25.27 11.27 3.71
N GLU A 181 24.44 12.25 3.35
CA GLU A 181 24.97 13.54 2.91
C GLU A 181 25.04 14.44 4.14
N ASP A 182 26.28 14.66 4.61
CA ASP A 182 26.65 15.69 5.57
C ASP A 182 26.16 17.07 5.09
N GLU A 183 24.93 17.45 5.44
CA GLU A 183 24.68 18.82 5.87
C GLU A 183 25.20 18.89 7.31
N GLU A 184 26.36 19.53 7.49
CA GLU A 184 27.02 19.76 8.78
C GLU A 184 26.00 20.02 9.89
N LEU A 185 25.82 19.05 10.79
CA LEU A 185 25.03 19.24 11.98
C LEU A 185 25.63 20.39 12.76
N ILE A 186 24.95 21.55 12.77
CA ILE A 186 25.41 22.74 13.49
C ILE A 186 25.72 22.37 14.94
N ALA A 187 27.00 22.35 15.29
CA ALA A 187 27.45 21.95 16.62
C ALA A 187 26.86 22.88 17.69
N ILE A 188 26.54 22.31 18.86
CA ILE A 188 26.17 23.11 20.02
C ILE A 188 27.49 23.59 20.65
N PRO A 189 27.63 24.89 20.93
CA PRO A 189 28.80 25.41 21.62
C PRO A 189 29.12 24.68 22.93
N ALA A 190 30.40 24.50 23.22
CA ALA A 190 30.84 23.87 24.46
C ALA A 190 30.36 24.70 25.68
N GLY A 191 29.98 24.02 26.77
CA GLY A 191 29.50 24.66 28.00
C GLY A 191 28.06 25.22 27.95
N PHE A 192 27.49 25.45 26.76
CA PHE A 192 26.13 26.00 26.63
C PHE A 192 25.09 25.17 27.37
N LEU A 193 25.06 23.84 27.15
CA LEU A 193 24.04 22.98 27.76
C LEU A 193 24.14 22.92 29.28
N ASP A 194 25.33 23.13 29.84
CA ASP A 194 25.54 23.12 31.27
C ASP A 194 25.07 24.44 31.89
N GLU A 195 25.46 25.59 31.32
CA GLU A 195 24.94 26.91 31.74
C GLU A 195 23.42 27.03 31.54
N PHE A 196 22.89 26.52 30.43
CA PHE A 196 21.46 26.57 30.15
C PHE A 196 20.66 25.68 31.11
N ARG A 197 21.24 24.59 31.59
CA ARG A 197 20.59 23.70 32.58
C ARG A 197 20.52 24.34 33.96
N THR A 198 21.53 25.13 34.34
CA THR A 198 21.59 25.81 35.64
C THR A 198 20.77 27.10 35.68
N ALA A 199 20.54 27.73 34.54
CA ALA A 199 19.73 28.94 34.44
C ALA A 199 18.23 28.64 34.64
N GLU A 200 17.53 29.53 35.35
CA GLU A 200 16.08 29.43 35.59
C GLU A 200 15.29 30.59 34.96
N GLY A 201 14.06 30.29 34.51
CA GLY A 201 13.16 31.29 33.94
C GLY A 201 13.79 32.13 32.83
N ASP A 202 13.75 33.45 33.01
CA ASP A 202 14.24 34.44 32.05
C ASP A 202 15.78 34.42 31.88
N GLU A 203 16.53 33.82 32.81
CA GLU A 203 18.00 33.69 32.68
C GLU A 203 18.38 32.81 31.48
N ARG A 204 17.54 31.83 31.14
CA ARG A 204 17.76 30.94 29.98
C ARG A 204 17.79 31.72 28.68
N HIS A 205 17.01 32.79 28.57
CA HIS A 205 17.05 33.68 27.43
C HIS A 205 18.42 34.37 27.29
N ALA A 206 18.96 34.86 28.40
CA ALA A 206 20.28 35.50 28.42
C ALA A 206 21.40 34.51 28.04
N VAL A 207 21.32 33.26 28.52
CA VAL A 207 22.26 32.20 28.14
C VAL A 207 22.17 31.90 26.64
N VAL A 208 20.98 31.77 26.06
CA VAL A 208 20.85 31.55 24.60
C VAL A 208 21.48 32.71 23.82
N SER A 209 21.21 33.95 24.23
CA SER A 209 21.77 35.14 23.60
C SER A 209 23.29 35.29 23.79
N LYS A 210 23.88 34.65 24.80
CA LYS A 210 25.34 34.59 24.99
C LYS A 210 26.02 33.73 23.92
N TYR A 211 25.44 32.57 23.60
CA TYR A 211 26.04 31.55 22.73
C TYR A 211 25.56 31.58 21.28
N PHE A 212 24.36 32.12 21.03
CA PHE A 212 23.71 32.12 19.72
C PHE A 212 23.28 33.52 19.30
N ASN A 213 23.27 33.73 17.99
CA ASN A 213 22.51 34.81 17.36
C ASN A 213 21.13 34.27 16.98
N VAL A 214 20.09 35.07 17.22
CA VAL A 214 18.75 34.82 16.67
C VAL A 214 18.80 35.18 15.18
N GLU A 215 18.71 34.15 14.33
CA GLU A 215 18.73 34.34 12.88
C GLU A 215 17.38 34.80 12.36
N ALA A 216 16.31 34.22 12.91
CA ALA A 216 14.94 34.61 12.62
C ALA A 216 14.02 34.20 13.78
N GLU A 217 13.01 35.01 14.04
CA GLU A 217 11.83 34.58 14.77
C GLU A 217 10.87 33.92 13.79
N LEU A 218 10.37 32.74 14.13
CA LEU A 218 9.41 32.06 13.27
C LEU A 218 8.08 32.80 13.33
N MET A 219 7.46 32.94 12.17
CA MET A 219 6.09 33.37 12.03
C MET A 219 5.28 32.25 11.38
N VAL A 220 3.99 32.17 11.69
CA VAL A 220 3.09 31.20 11.08
C VAL A 220 1.86 31.89 10.50
N GLU A 221 1.56 31.57 9.25
CA GLU A 221 0.33 31.97 8.59
C GLU A 221 -0.57 30.73 8.43
N VAL A 222 -1.75 30.78 9.05
CA VAL A 222 -2.77 29.73 8.93
C VAL A 222 -3.88 30.23 8.03
N ARG A 223 -3.96 29.72 6.80
CA ARG A 223 -5.04 30.07 5.87
C ARG A 223 -6.15 29.02 5.92
N PRO A 224 -7.40 29.41 6.26
CA PRO A 224 -8.53 28.49 6.18
C PRO A 224 -8.81 28.17 4.71
N ALA A 225 -8.70 26.91 4.33
CA ALA A 225 -8.88 26.44 2.96
C ALA A 225 -10.30 25.89 2.75
N GLY A 226 -11.35 26.66 3.00
CA GLY A 226 -12.74 26.26 2.71
C GLY A 226 -13.10 24.83 3.18
N THR A 227 -13.48 23.95 2.23
CA THR A 227 -13.84 22.53 2.46
C THR A 227 -12.65 21.57 2.58
N GLN A 228 -11.41 22.06 2.48
CA GLN A 228 -10.17 21.29 2.63
C GLN A 228 -9.41 21.66 3.91
N GLN A 229 -8.45 20.82 4.29
CA GLN A 229 -7.59 21.03 5.47
C GLN A 229 -6.89 22.40 5.39
N ALA A 230 -6.86 23.14 6.50
CA ALA A 230 -6.19 24.44 6.60
C ALA A 230 -4.73 24.35 6.14
N SER A 231 -4.30 25.33 5.34
CA SER A 231 -2.91 25.42 4.90
C SER A 231 -2.10 26.19 5.95
N VAL A 232 -0.96 25.64 6.35
CA VAL A 232 -0.07 26.23 7.36
C VAL A 232 1.27 26.50 6.72
N THR A 233 1.70 27.76 6.74
CA THR A 233 2.99 28.19 6.19
C THR A 233 3.81 28.85 7.28
N PHE A 234 5.07 28.42 7.43
CA PHE A 234 6.04 29.04 8.34
C PHE A 234 6.98 29.96 7.57
N THR A 235 7.29 31.11 8.14
CA THR A 235 8.25 32.08 7.59
C THR A 235 9.28 32.45 8.66
N PRO A 236 10.58 32.16 8.45
CA PRO A 236 11.13 31.37 7.35
C PRO A 236 10.57 29.93 7.35
N ALA A 237 10.64 29.27 6.19
CA ALA A 237 10.36 27.83 6.11
C ALA A 237 11.22 27.11 7.15
N LEU A 238 10.74 26.03 7.77
CA LEU A 238 11.43 25.33 8.86
C LEU A 238 12.62 24.49 8.33
N PRO A 239 13.87 24.98 8.32
CA PRO A 239 15.00 24.13 7.96
C PRO A 239 15.17 22.97 8.95
N LYS A 240 15.40 21.78 8.40
CA LYS A 240 15.75 20.60 9.21
C LYS A 240 17.17 20.78 9.79
N HIS A 241 17.48 20.05 10.86
CA HIS A 241 18.80 19.95 11.49
C HIS A 241 19.36 21.25 12.10
N ARG A 242 18.65 22.37 11.97
CA ARG A 242 18.93 23.64 12.64
C ARG A 242 18.48 23.62 14.10
N LEU A 243 19.08 24.50 14.89
CA LEU A 243 18.75 24.70 16.30
C LEU A 243 17.60 25.70 16.42
N TYR A 244 16.62 25.34 17.24
CA TYR A 244 15.49 26.19 17.59
C TYR A 244 15.41 26.32 19.09
N TYR A 245 15.12 27.53 19.56
CA TYR A 245 14.77 27.79 20.95
C TYR A 245 13.26 28.01 21.05
N ILE A 246 12.59 27.19 21.85
CA ILE A 246 11.19 27.37 22.23
C ILE A 246 11.18 28.03 23.60
N VAL A 247 10.87 29.33 23.63
CA VAL A 247 10.96 30.22 24.77
C VAL A 247 10.07 29.72 25.92
N ASP A 248 8.78 29.52 25.67
CA ASP A 248 7.81 29.14 26.70
C ASP A 248 8.10 27.77 27.31
N ALA A 249 8.55 26.82 26.48
CA ALA A 249 8.95 25.49 26.95
C ALA A 249 10.36 25.49 27.55
N ALA A 250 11.12 26.57 27.38
CA ALA A 250 12.54 26.69 27.66
C ALA A 250 13.35 25.50 27.11
N GLN A 251 13.12 25.14 25.85
CA GLN A 251 13.73 23.99 25.18
C GLN A 251 14.60 24.39 23.99
N ILE A 252 15.75 23.75 23.87
CA ILE A 252 16.60 23.80 22.67
C ILE A 252 16.40 22.50 21.91
N VAL A 253 15.92 22.61 20.67
CA VAL A 253 15.54 21.47 19.85
C VAL A 253 16.16 21.52 18.47
N ARG A 254 16.39 20.36 17.87
CA ARG A 254 16.69 20.23 16.44
C ARG A 254 15.55 19.52 15.73
N LEU A 255 14.99 20.18 14.72
CA LEU A 255 13.94 19.56 13.90
C LEU A 255 14.56 18.46 13.03
N ARG A 256 13.99 17.25 13.10
CA ARG A 256 14.46 16.10 12.29
C ARG A 256 13.55 15.86 11.09
N ARG A 257 12.24 15.86 11.33
CA ARG A 257 11.26 15.54 10.29
C ARG A 257 9.95 16.24 10.56
N LEU A 258 9.45 16.93 9.54
CA LEU A 258 8.06 17.31 9.43
C LEU A 258 7.37 16.24 8.57
N LYS A 259 6.48 15.44 9.16
CA LYS A 259 5.60 14.60 8.35
C LYS A 259 4.32 15.40 8.08
N VAL A 260 3.81 15.30 6.85
CA VAL A 260 2.47 15.81 6.47
C VAL A 260 1.37 15.32 7.44
N SER A 261 1.63 14.22 8.16
CA SER A 261 0.83 13.75 9.28
C SER A 261 1.07 14.54 10.58
N ARG A 262 0.46 15.72 10.75
CA ARG A 262 0.17 16.46 12.02
C ARG A 262 1.22 16.54 13.14
N ASN A 263 2.44 16.01 12.99
CA ASN A 263 3.43 15.81 14.03
C ASN A 263 4.80 16.25 13.54
N VAL A 264 5.50 16.95 14.42
CA VAL A 264 6.86 17.43 14.24
C VAL A 264 7.78 16.61 15.12
N PHE A 265 8.75 15.93 14.50
CA PHE A 265 9.75 15.13 15.20
C PHE A 265 11.00 15.97 15.42
N TYR A 266 11.46 16.00 16.67
CA TYR A 266 12.61 16.81 17.06
C TYR A 266 13.52 16.02 18.01
N HIS A 267 14.77 16.47 18.08
CA HIS A 267 15.73 16.03 19.08
C HIS A 267 15.83 17.10 20.16
N ASN A 268 15.50 16.77 21.40
CA ASN A 268 15.68 17.66 22.54
C ASN A 268 17.16 17.62 22.96
N CYS A 269 17.86 18.74 22.77
CA CYS A 269 19.30 18.82 23.01
C CYS A 269 19.66 18.73 24.50
N LEU A 270 18.74 19.10 25.40
CA LEU A 270 18.96 19.02 26.85
C LEU A 270 18.87 17.59 27.36
N THR A 271 17.80 16.88 27.00
CA THR A 271 17.59 15.49 27.45
C THR A 271 18.31 14.47 26.58
N ARG A 272 18.84 14.90 25.42
CA ARG A 272 19.44 14.06 24.39
C ARG A 272 18.49 12.98 23.86
N GLN A 273 17.18 13.24 23.93
CA GLN A 273 16.14 12.30 23.49
C GLN A 273 15.46 12.78 22.21
N ASN A 274 14.98 11.82 21.42
CA ASN A 274 14.09 12.12 20.30
C ASN A 274 12.66 12.13 20.81
N ASP A 275 11.91 13.17 20.44
CA ASP A 275 10.52 13.33 20.85
C ASP A 275 9.67 13.82 19.67
N LYS A 276 8.36 13.94 19.90
CA LYS A 276 7.38 14.42 18.93
C LYS A 276 6.44 15.41 19.60
N MET A 277 6.12 16.48 18.89
CA MET A 277 5.04 17.39 19.25
C MET A 277 4.05 17.49 18.11
N THR A 278 2.81 17.88 18.43
CA THR A 278 1.82 18.10 17.39
C THR A 278 2.13 19.38 16.61
N LEU A 279 1.74 19.43 15.34
CA LEU A 279 1.86 20.64 14.52
C LEU A 279 1.08 21.80 15.16
N GLN A 280 -0.06 21.50 15.79
CA GLN A 280 -0.86 22.47 16.53
C GLN A 280 -0.04 23.11 17.66
N SER A 281 0.68 22.32 18.44
CA SER A 281 1.55 22.85 19.51
C SER A 281 2.66 23.74 18.96
N VAL A 282 3.26 23.39 17.80
CA VAL A 282 4.25 24.26 17.15
C VAL A 282 3.62 25.58 16.72
N ILE A 283 2.43 25.55 16.13
CA ILE A 283 1.69 26.75 15.73
C ILE A 283 1.43 27.64 16.96
N GLU A 284 1.01 27.05 18.08
CA GLU A 284 0.77 27.78 19.33
C GLU A 284 2.03 28.46 19.85
N TYR A 285 3.16 27.75 19.93
CA TYR A 285 4.43 28.36 20.34
C TYR A 285 4.89 29.48 19.39
N VAL A 286 4.70 29.31 18.08
CA VAL A 286 5.08 30.32 17.09
C VAL A 286 4.17 31.54 17.18
N GLN A 287 2.86 31.35 17.38
CA GLN A 287 1.89 32.44 17.54
C GLN A 287 2.11 33.23 18.84
N ALA A 288 2.65 32.60 19.88
CA ALA A 288 3.07 33.27 21.10
C ALA A 288 4.35 34.12 20.95
N GLY A 289 5.01 34.11 19.78
CA GLY A 289 6.32 34.74 19.56
C GLY A 289 7.49 33.95 20.18
N GLY A 290 7.23 32.69 20.55
CA GLY A 290 8.10 31.91 21.40
C GLY A 290 9.07 30.98 20.67
N VAL A 291 9.30 31.11 19.35
CA VAL A 291 10.20 30.18 18.64
C VAL A 291 11.22 30.89 17.76
N TRP A 292 12.50 30.69 18.08
CA TRP A 292 13.62 31.32 17.38
C TRP A 292 14.50 30.31 16.69
N LEU A 293 14.85 30.60 15.44
CA LEU A 293 15.90 29.92 14.70
C LEU A 293 17.25 30.46 15.14
N LEU A 294 18.14 29.57 15.60
CA LEU A 294 19.43 29.93 16.15
C LEU A 294 20.58 29.69 15.16
N ARG A 295 21.62 30.52 15.30
CA ARG A 295 22.94 30.34 14.69
C ARG A 295 24.02 30.49 15.77
N PRO A 296 24.94 29.53 15.94
CA PRO A 296 26.03 29.68 16.89
C PRO A 296 26.87 30.92 16.59
N ARG A 297 27.39 31.57 17.64
CA ARG A 297 28.35 32.64 17.45
C ARG A 297 29.72 32.08 17.05
N PRO A 298 30.47 32.74 16.16
CA PRO A 298 31.78 32.24 15.72
C PRO A 298 32.78 32.07 16.87
N ASN A 299 32.69 32.89 17.94
CA ASN A 299 33.60 32.82 19.08
C ASN A 299 33.15 31.84 20.17
N SER A 300 31.99 31.17 20.04
CA SER A 300 31.49 30.27 21.09
C SER A 300 32.11 28.87 21.08
N PHE A 301 32.99 28.58 20.12
CA PHE A 301 33.71 27.31 20.01
C PHE A 301 35.16 27.40 20.50
N GLN A 302 35.63 28.58 20.92
CA GLN A 302 36.94 28.73 21.55
C GLN A 302 36.80 28.45 23.05
N THR A 303 37.26 27.28 23.47
CA THR A 303 37.60 26.99 24.86
C THR A 303 39.08 27.31 25.06
N ASP A 304 39.38 28.08 26.11
CA ASP A 304 40.69 28.06 26.77
C ASP A 304 41.04 26.64 27.29
#